data_AF-A0A2T0GS03-F1
#
_entry.id   AF-A0A2T0GS03-F1
#
_cell.length_a   1.000
_cell.length_b   1.000
_cell.length_c   1.000
_cell.angle_alpha   90.00
_cell.angle_beta   90.00
_cell.angle_gamma   90.00
#
_symmetry.space_group_name_H-M   'P 1'
#
loop_
_entity.id
_entity.type
_entity.pdbx_description
1 polymer ?
#
loop_
_entity_poly.entity_id
_entity_poly.type
_entity_poly.pdbx_seq_one_letter_code
_entity_poly.pdbx_strand_id
1 'polypeptide(L)'
;GVYAGGVFSLHMFVHMVLNMVAPVLLVLGGPVTLALRALPARGRGAAAGPREWLLAVLHSPLTRVLAGPGVATVLFVGSFYALYFTDLFELGMFEYWGHQLMKAHFLLVGYLYYWTVIGVDPAPRPLPHLARLGVVLAVMPFHAFFGIITMSLSSPLAEDFYRALELPWPRDLLADQFLGGGIAWAMGEVPLVLVLGALLTQWYRHDTRLARRVDRSDDELAAYNAMLAELARKRGG
;
A
#
# COMPACT_ATOMS: atom_id res chain seq x y z
N GLY A 1 17.72 -1.50 -12.58
CA GLY A 1 18.82 -2.06 -13.41
C GLY A 1 19.58 -0.94 -14.07
N VAL A 2 20.82 -1.19 -14.50
CA VAL A 2 21.76 -0.21 -15.09
C VAL A 2 21.15 0.58 -16.28
N TYR A 3 20.17 0.02 -16.99
CA TYR A 3 19.47 0.65 -18.12
C TYR A 3 18.16 1.36 -17.77
N ALA A 4 17.64 1.20 -16.55
CA ALA A 4 16.32 1.72 -16.17
C ALA A 4 16.28 3.25 -16.05
N GLY A 5 17.42 3.93 -16.02
CA GLY A 5 17.50 5.38 -16.14
C GLY A 5 17.45 5.86 -17.59
N GLY A 6 17.78 5.00 -18.57
CA GLY A 6 17.99 5.44 -19.95
C GLY A 6 16.74 5.52 -20.81
N VAL A 7 15.68 4.79 -20.47
CA VAL A 7 14.46 4.61 -21.30
C VAL A 7 13.24 4.88 -20.42
N PHE A 8 12.36 5.77 -20.85
CA PHE A 8 11.20 6.22 -20.08
C PHE A 8 10.22 5.07 -19.82
N SER A 9 9.92 4.24 -20.83
CA SER A 9 9.01 3.09 -20.63
C SER A 9 9.51 2.10 -19.58
N LEU A 10 10.81 1.78 -19.59
CA LEU A 10 11.44 0.92 -18.58
C LEU A 10 11.49 1.59 -17.20
N HIS A 11 11.77 2.90 -17.17
CA HIS A 11 11.67 3.70 -15.96
C HIS A 11 10.26 3.57 -15.35
N MET A 12 9.22 3.83 -16.16
CA MET A 12 7.83 3.73 -15.73
C MET A 12 7.47 2.35 -15.25
N PHE A 13 7.89 1.29 -15.95
CA PHE A 13 7.69 -0.08 -15.49
C PHE A 13 8.27 -0.33 -14.09
N VAL A 14 9.54 0.07 -13.86
CA VAL A 14 10.19 -0.10 -12.56
C VAL A 14 9.46 0.71 -11.48
N HIS A 15 9.07 1.95 -11.78
CA HIS A 15 8.33 2.79 -10.85
C HIS A 15 6.93 2.23 -10.53
N MET A 16 6.23 1.64 -11.51
CA MET A 16 4.95 0.95 -11.28
C MET A 16 5.11 -0.26 -10.36
N VAL A 17 6.13 -1.09 -10.60
CA VAL A 17 6.42 -2.24 -9.73
C VAL A 17 6.76 -1.80 -8.31
N LEU A 18 7.62 -0.78 -8.15
CA LEU A 18 8.06 -0.30 -6.84
C LEU A 18 6.98 0.46 -6.08
N ASN A 19 6.12 1.21 -6.77
CA ASN A 19 5.07 1.99 -6.13
C ASN A 19 3.83 1.16 -5.81
N MET A 20 3.54 0.14 -6.61
CA MET A 20 2.25 -0.54 -6.53
C MET A 20 2.37 -2.01 -6.14
N VAL A 21 3.10 -2.80 -6.95
CA VAL A 21 3.16 -4.26 -6.76
C VAL A 21 3.95 -4.63 -5.51
N ALA A 22 5.17 -4.11 -5.37
CA ALA A 22 6.04 -4.43 -4.25
C ALA A 22 5.41 -4.03 -2.90
N PRO A 23 4.86 -2.81 -2.73
CA PRO A 23 4.14 -2.43 -1.52
C PRO A 23 2.99 -3.35 -1.12
N VAL A 24 2.16 -3.78 -2.07
CA VAL A 24 1.07 -4.73 -1.77
C VAL A 24 1.64 -6.03 -1.18
N LEU A 25 2.67 -6.58 -1.82
CA LEU A 25 3.32 -7.82 -1.36
C LEU A 25 3.99 -7.62 0.00
N LEU A 26 4.66 -6.49 0.22
CA LEU A 26 5.28 -6.16 1.50
C LEU A 26 4.24 -6.07 2.61
N VAL A 27 3.15 -5.33 2.41
CA VAL A 27 2.09 -5.19 3.42
C VAL A 27 1.40 -6.52 3.72
N LEU A 28 1.18 -7.35 2.70
CA LEU A 28 0.64 -8.70 2.87
C LEU A 28 1.54 -9.60 3.72
N GLY A 29 2.86 -9.39 3.69
CA GLY A 29 3.82 -10.09 4.54
C GLY A 29 3.73 -9.70 6.02
N GLY A 30 3.03 -8.62 6.38
CA GLY A 30 2.92 -8.12 7.75
C GLY A 30 4.26 -7.86 8.43
N PRO A 31 5.20 -7.13 7.81
CA PRO A 31 6.57 -6.99 8.28
C PRO A 31 6.65 -6.35 9.66
N VAL A 32 5.72 -5.44 10.01
CA VAL A 32 5.69 -4.82 11.33
C VAL A 32 5.25 -5.84 12.37
N THR A 33 4.20 -6.61 12.10
CA THR A 33 3.74 -7.68 12.99
C THR A 33 4.82 -8.75 13.16
N LEU A 34 5.50 -9.12 12.08
CA LEU A 34 6.61 -10.06 12.11
C LEU A 34 7.76 -9.53 12.97
N ALA A 35 8.17 -8.28 12.76
CA ALA A 35 9.21 -7.64 13.55
C ALA A 35 8.83 -7.54 15.04
N LEU A 36 7.60 -7.15 15.37
CA LEU A 36 7.13 -7.08 16.75
C LEU A 36 7.04 -8.45 17.45
N ARG A 37 6.88 -9.54 16.68
CA ARG A 37 6.89 -10.92 17.19
C ARG A 37 8.30 -11.48 17.32
N ALA A 38 9.22 -11.09 16.44
CA ALA A 38 10.59 -11.59 16.42
C ALA A 38 11.52 -10.82 17.38
N LEU A 39 11.28 -9.52 17.57
CA LEU A 39 12.11 -8.67 18.42
C LEU A 39 11.82 -8.94 19.91
N PRO A 40 12.87 -9.06 20.76
CA PRO A 40 12.70 -9.32 22.17
C PRO A 40 11.98 -8.15 22.86
N ALA A 41 11.15 -8.48 23.85
CA ALA A 41 10.59 -7.48 24.75
C ALA A 41 11.67 -6.97 25.72
N ARG A 42 11.65 -5.69 26.04
CA ARG A 42 12.53 -5.13 27.07
C ARG A 42 12.31 -5.79 28.44
N GLY A 43 13.41 -6.13 29.12
CA GLY A 43 13.41 -6.51 30.54
C GLY A 43 13.13 -5.32 31.47
N ARG A 44 12.55 -5.55 32.66
CA ARG A 44 12.27 -4.48 33.63
C ARG A 44 13.55 -3.69 33.94
N GLY A 45 13.54 -2.38 33.62
CA GLY A 45 14.63 -1.45 33.95
C GLY A 45 15.65 -1.19 32.82
N ALA A 46 15.62 -1.91 31.70
CA ALA A 46 16.53 -1.68 30.58
C ALA A 46 16.13 -0.45 29.72
N ALA A 47 17.08 0.05 28.91
CA ALA A 47 16.84 1.09 27.91
C ALA A 47 15.89 0.61 26.80
N ALA A 48 15.28 1.55 26.06
CA ALA A 48 14.38 1.24 24.96
C ALA A 48 15.13 0.48 23.84
N GLY A 49 14.63 -0.70 23.48
CA GLY A 49 15.21 -1.51 22.41
C GLY A 49 14.51 -1.30 21.07
N PRO A 50 14.92 -2.07 20.03
CA PRO A 50 14.36 -1.94 18.69
C PRO A 50 12.83 -2.13 18.64
N ARG A 51 12.29 -3.03 19.48
CA ARG A 51 10.84 -3.25 19.56
C ARG A 51 10.11 -2.01 20.09
N GLU A 52 10.64 -1.40 21.13
CA GLU A 52 10.06 -0.20 21.74
C GLU A 52 10.16 1.01 20.81
N TRP A 53 11.25 1.14 20.05
CA TRP A 53 11.38 2.19 19.03
C TRP A 53 10.37 2.00 17.90
N LEU A 54 10.20 0.77 17.42
CA LEU A 54 9.17 0.46 16.43
C LEU A 54 7.78 0.81 16.94
N LEU A 55 7.44 0.43 18.18
CA LEU A 55 6.18 0.81 18.80
C LEU A 55 6.05 2.34 18.94
N ALA A 56 7.11 3.04 19.35
CA ALA A 56 7.09 4.50 19.48
C ALA A 56 6.82 5.19 18.12
N VAL A 57 7.45 4.70 17.04
CA VAL A 57 7.18 5.18 15.68
C VAL A 57 5.72 4.93 15.30
N LEU A 58 5.21 3.71 15.48
CA LEU A 58 3.83 3.35 15.12
C LEU A 58 2.77 4.20 15.86
N HIS A 59 3.04 4.57 17.11
CA HIS A 59 2.13 5.38 17.93
C HIS A 59 2.41 6.88 17.86
N SER A 60 3.38 7.31 17.05
CA SER A 60 3.73 8.73 16.91
C SER A 60 2.59 9.55 16.26
N PRO A 61 2.45 10.84 16.61
CA PRO A 61 1.47 11.71 15.99
C PRO A 61 1.68 11.85 14.48
N LEU A 62 2.95 11.84 14.03
CA LEU A 62 3.30 11.86 12.62
C LEU A 62 2.73 10.65 11.88
N THR A 63 2.94 9.44 12.41
CA THR A 63 2.40 8.22 11.80
C THR A 63 0.87 8.22 11.79
N ARG A 64 0.23 8.74 12.84
CA ARG A 64 -1.23 8.89 12.88
C ARG A 64 -1.79 9.86 11.83
N VAL A 65 -1.04 10.90 11.47
CA VAL A 65 -1.41 11.84 10.40
C VAL A 65 -1.16 11.21 9.04
N LEU A 66 0.04 10.68 8.81
CA LEU A 66 0.44 10.08 7.52
C LEU A 66 -0.40 8.86 7.17
N ALA A 67 -0.68 7.99 8.15
CA ALA A 67 -1.57 6.84 8.00
C ALA A 67 -3.06 7.21 8.09
N GLY A 68 -3.42 8.50 7.99
CA GLY A 68 -4.78 8.91 7.73
C GLY A 68 -5.16 8.56 6.29
N PRO A 69 -6.31 7.92 6.02
CA PRO A 69 -6.65 7.43 4.68
C PRO A 69 -6.66 8.52 3.61
N GLY A 70 -7.15 9.72 3.94
CA GLY A 70 -7.10 10.87 3.02
C GLY A 70 -5.66 11.33 2.74
N VAL A 71 -4.83 11.43 3.78
CA VAL A 71 -3.43 11.88 3.64
C VAL A 71 -2.62 10.87 2.85
N ALA A 72 -2.73 9.58 3.18
CA ALA A 72 -2.05 8.51 2.46
C ALA A 72 -2.48 8.46 0.98
N THR A 73 -3.79 8.64 0.70
CA THR A 73 -4.32 8.69 -0.67
C THR A 73 -3.79 9.90 -1.45
N VAL A 74 -3.82 11.10 -0.83
CA VAL A 74 -3.29 12.32 -1.45
C VAL A 74 -1.79 12.22 -1.68
N LEU A 75 -1.03 11.65 -0.75
CA LEU A 75 0.39 11.42 -0.94
C LEU A 75 0.63 10.43 -2.09
N PHE A 76 -0.13 9.34 -2.15
CA PHE A 76 0.01 8.32 -3.19
C PHE A 76 -0.26 8.87 -4.59
N VAL A 77 -1.41 9.53 -4.78
CA VAL A 77 -1.78 10.10 -6.09
C VAL A 77 -1.00 11.37 -6.37
N GLY A 78 -0.97 12.30 -5.43
CA GLY A 78 -0.36 13.62 -5.60
C GLY A 78 1.14 13.55 -5.88
N SER A 79 1.86 12.59 -5.29
CA SER A 79 3.29 12.42 -5.56
C SER A 79 3.58 12.09 -7.03
N PHE A 80 2.70 11.33 -7.69
CA PHE A 80 2.87 11.03 -9.13
C PHE A 80 2.78 12.29 -9.96
N TYR A 81 1.70 13.04 -9.78
CA TYR A 81 1.46 14.27 -10.52
C TYR A 81 2.52 15.33 -10.23
N ALA A 82 2.86 15.52 -8.95
CA ALA A 82 3.86 16.49 -8.54
C ALA A 82 5.24 16.15 -9.10
N LEU A 83 5.64 14.88 -9.10
CA LEU A 83 6.94 14.50 -9.62
C LEU A 83 6.99 14.64 -11.15
N TYR A 84 6.09 13.94 -11.87
CA TYR A 84 6.21 13.78 -13.32
C TYR A 84 5.74 15.00 -14.12
N PHE A 85 4.88 15.85 -13.57
CA PHE A 85 4.38 17.04 -14.26
C PHE A 85 4.96 18.35 -13.70
N THR A 86 6.11 18.27 -13.02
CA THR A 86 6.94 19.41 -12.67
C THR A 86 8.40 19.09 -13.00
N ASP A 87 9.28 20.07 -12.80
CA ASP A 87 10.73 19.93 -13.04
C ASP A 87 11.40 18.91 -12.11
N LEU A 88 10.71 18.44 -11.05
CA LEU A 88 11.25 17.46 -10.10
C LEU A 88 11.67 16.16 -10.78
N PHE A 89 10.94 15.71 -11.80
CA PHE A 89 11.30 14.49 -12.51
C PHE A 89 12.62 14.65 -13.25
N GLU A 90 12.78 15.71 -14.05
CA GLU A 90 14.00 15.95 -14.81
C GLU A 90 15.22 16.17 -13.90
N LEU A 91 15.07 17.01 -12.85
CA LEU A 91 16.10 17.21 -11.84
C LEU A 91 16.49 15.89 -11.14
N GLY A 92 15.50 15.07 -10.83
CA GLY A 92 15.72 13.77 -10.19
C GLY A 92 16.43 12.76 -11.09
N MET A 93 16.33 12.90 -12.41
CA MET A 93 16.98 12.00 -13.37
C MET A 93 18.47 12.34 -13.58
N PHE A 94 18.84 13.63 -13.56
CA PHE A 94 20.25 14.04 -13.66
C PHE A 94 21.09 13.61 -12.44
N GLU A 95 20.48 13.53 -11.26
CA GLU A 95 21.18 13.21 -10.01
C GLU A 95 20.96 11.77 -9.58
N TYR A 96 22.05 11.01 -9.36
CA TYR A 96 21.96 9.62 -8.87
C TYR A 96 21.10 9.50 -7.61
N TRP A 97 21.32 10.40 -6.64
CA TRP A 97 20.55 10.44 -5.39
C TRP A 97 19.12 10.92 -5.60
N GLY A 98 18.89 11.81 -6.57
CA GLY A 98 17.53 12.18 -6.99
C GLY A 98 16.72 10.95 -7.42
N HIS A 99 17.31 10.11 -8.27
CA HIS A 99 16.65 8.88 -8.73
C HIS A 99 16.47 7.86 -7.59
N GLN A 100 17.44 7.71 -6.68
CA GLN A 100 17.26 6.84 -5.51
C GLN A 100 16.15 7.34 -4.59
N LEU A 101 16.10 8.64 -4.32
CA LEU A 101 15.08 9.27 -3.48
C LEU A 101 13.69 9.08 -4.07
N MET A 102 13.55 9.24 -5.39
CA MET A 102 12.29 9.00 -6.08
C MET A 102 11.77 7.57 -5.88
N LYS A 103 12.65 6.55 -6.05
CA LYS A 103 12.28 5.14 -5.83
C LYS A 103 11.93 4.86 -4.39
N ALA A 104 12.72 5.36 -3.44
CA ALA A 104 12.47 5.19 -2.01
C ALA A 104 11.14 5.85 -1.61
N HIS A 105 10.89 7.08 -2.08
CA HIS A 105 9.66 7.81 -1.85
C HIS A 105 8.44 7.02 -2.31
N PHE A 106 8.42 6.55 -3.56
CA PHE A 106 7.28 5.77 -4.06
C PHE A 106 7.09 4.43 -3.37
N LEU A 107 8.17 3.74 -3.01
CA LEU A 107 8.07 2.51 -2.23
C LEU A 107 7.45 2.79 -0.84
N LEU A 108 7.88 3.86 -0.17
CA LEU A 108 7.41 4.24 1.16
C LEU A 108 5.96 4.75 1.14
N VAL A 109 5.62 5.62 0.18
CA VAL A 109 4.27 6.15 0.02
C VAL A 109 3.30 5.05 -0.43
N GLY A 110 3.71 4.18 -1.35
CA GLY A 110 2.95 2.99 -1.71
C GLY A 110 2.72 2.08 -0.51
N TYR A 111 3.77 1.79 0.27
CA TYR A 111 3.64 0.99 1.50
C TYR A 111 2.67 1.62 2.48
N LEU A 112 2.79 2.93 2.73
CA LEU A 112 1.90 3.68 3.61
C LEU A 112 0.44 3.59 3.16
N TYR A 113 0.17 3.78 1.86
CA TYR A 113 -1.16 3.68 1.28
C TYR A 113 -1.75 2.28 1.47
N TYR A 114 -1.06 1.23 1.00
CA TYR A 114 -1.57 -0.13 1.11
C TYR A 114 -1.63 -0.63 2.55
N TRP A 115 -0.77 -0.15 3.45
CA TRP A 115 -0.88 -0.43 4.88
C TRP A 115 -2.22 0.04 5.45
N THR A 116 -2.68 1.24 5.05
CA THR A 116 -3.98 1.79 5.50
C THR A 116 -5.18 1.03 4.90
N VAL A 117 -5.02 0.50 3.69
CA VAL A 117 -6.08 -0.21 2.96
C VAL A 117 -6.16 -1.68 3.35
N ILE A 118 -5.07 -2.43 3.24
CA ILE A 118 -5.03 -3.88 3.46
C ILE A 118 -5.05 -4.20 4.97
N GLY A 119 -4.34 -3.41 5.78
CA GLY A 119 -4.41 -3.47 7.24
C GLY A 119 -4.06 -4.82 7.86
N VAL A 120 -3.04 -5.53 7.34
CA VAL A 120 -2.46 -6.71 8.02
C VAL A 120 -1.75 -6.29 9.31
N ASP A 121 -0.94 -5.25 9.22
CA ASP A 121 -0.26 -4.65 10.36
C ASP A 121 -1.18 -3.65 11.09
N PRO A 122 -1.05 -3.46 12.42
CA PRO A 122 -1.91 -2.58 13.19
C PRO A 122 -1.82 -1.12 12.71
N ALA A 123 -2.85 -0.63 12.04
CA ALA A 123 -2.93 0.76 11.60
C ALA A 123 -3.53 1.66 12.69
N PRO A 124 -3.07 2.92 12.86
CA PRO A 124 -3.62 3.83 13.87
C PRO A 124 -5.12 4.15 13.68
N ARG A 125 -5.63 4.05 12.44
CA ARG A 125 -7.01 4.34 12.06
C ARG A 125 -7.52 3.26 11.09
N PRO A 126 -7.92 2.08 11.58
CA PRO A 126 -8.37 1.00 10.71
C PRO A 126 -9.68 1.39 10.01
N LEU A 127 -9.76 1.10 8.71
CA LEU A 127 -10.96 1.33 7.92
C LEU A 127 -11.90 0.10 7.95
N PRO A 128 -13.23 0.31 7.97
CA PRO A 128 -14.20 -0.75 7.67
C PRO A 128 -13.98 -1.35 6.27
N HIS A 129 -14.37 -2.61 6.06
CA HIS A 129 -14.14 -3.31 4.78
C HIS A 129 -14.65 -2.56 3.55
N LEU A 130 -15.87 -2.01 3.61
CA LEU A 130 -16.44 -1.22 2.51
C LEU A 130 -15.69 0.09 2.26
N ALA A 131 -15.21 0.75 3.31
CA ALA A 131 -14.43 1.97 3.17
C ALA A 131 -13.07 1.70 2.50
N ARG A 132 -12.43 0.56 2.79
CA ARG A 132 -11.19 0.12 2.11
C ARG A 132 -11.42 -0.04 0.62
N LEU A 133 -12.52 -0.70 0.23
CA LEU A 133 -12.89 -0.86 -1.18
C LEU A 133 -13.13 0.50 -1.85
N GLY A 134 -13.88 1.39 -1.18
CA GLY A 134 -14.14 2.74 -1.69
C GLY A 134 -12.85 3.54 -1.93
N VAL A 135 -11.89 3.49 -1.01
CA VAL A 135 -10.60 4.21 -1.14
C VAL A 135 -9.75 3.66 -2.29
N VAL A 136 -9.76 2.33 -2.51
CA VAL A 136 -9.05 1.70 -3.64
C VAL A 136 -9.68 2.13 -4.97
N LEU A 137 -11.01 2.03 -5.08
CA LEU A 137 -11.72 2.41 -6.30
C LEU A 137 -11.62 3.91 -6.58
N ALA A 138 -11.59 4.75 -5.54
CA ALA A 138 -11.44 6.19 -5.70
C ALA A 138 -10.10 6.62 -6.33
N VAL A 139 -9.04 5.83 -6.17
CA VAL A 139 -7.71 6.11 -6.74
C VAL A 139 -7.63 5.73 -8.22
N MET A 140 -8.39 4.72 -8.66
CA MET A 140 -8.30 4.16 -10.02
C MET A 140 -8.45 5.21 -11.13
N PRO A 141 -9.42 6.14 -11.10
CA PRO A 141 -9.54 7.15 -12.15
C PRO A 141 -8.32 8.05 -12.25
N PHE A 142 -7.75 8.48 -11.12
CA PHE A 142 -6.56 9.34 -11.11
C PHE A 142 -5.36 8.63 -11.70
N HIS A 143 -5.21 7.35 -11.44
CA HIS A 143 -4.13 6.58 -12.03
C HIS A 143 -4.31 6.38 -13.54
N ALA A 144 -5.54 6.11 -13.99
CA ALA A 144 -5.84 6.02 -15.42
C ALA A 144 -5.58 7.35 -16.14
N PHE A 145 -6.01 8.48 -15.54
CA PHE A 145 -5.76 9.81 -16.08
C PHE A 145 -4.28 10.14 -16.13
N PHE A 146 -3.50 9.76 -15.11
CA PHE A 146 -2.05 9.94 -15.14
C PHE A 146 -1.44 9.31 -16.41
N GLY A 147 -1.75 8.03 -16.69
CA GLY A 147 -1.26 7.34 -17.88
C GLY A 147 -1.70 8.02 -19.19
N ILE A 148 -2.98 8.41 -19.28
CA ILE A 148 -3.53 9.11 -20.46
C ILE A 148 -2.85 10.47 -20.66
N ILE A 149 -2.64 11.25 -19.60
CA ILE A 149 -1.96 12.55 -19.69
C ILE A 149 -0.54 12.32 -20.21
N THR A 150 0.22 11.39 -19.62
CA THR A 150 1.58 11.07 -20.08
C THR A 150 1.63 10.68 -21.56
N MET A 151 0.66 9.88 -22.06
CA MET A 151 0.56 9.55 -23.48
C MET A 151 0.22 10.76 -24.37
N SER A 152 -0.53 11.72 -23.84
CA SER A 152 -1.11 12.83 -24.61
C SER A 152 -0.23 14.08 -24.66
N LEU A 153 0.85 14.13 -23.86
CA LEU A 153 1.80 15.23 -23.88
C LEU A 153 2.52 15.29 -25.24
N SER A 154 2.62 16.50 -25.80
CA SER A 154 3.31 16.76 -27.07
C SER A 154 4.82 16.94 -26.92
N SER A 155 5.32 17.10 -25.69
CA SER A 155 6.75 17.15 -25.37
C SER A 155 7.13 15.96 -24.48
N PRO A 156 8.34 15.38 -24.68
CA PRO A 156 8.87 14.37 -23.77
C PRO A 156 9.09 14.94 -22.36
N LEU A 157 8.76 14.16 -21.35
CA LEU A 157 9.13 14.39 -19.96
C LEU A 157 10.63 14.13 -19.79
N ALA A 158 11.33 15.05 -19.11
CA ALA A 158 12.78 15.02 -18.93
C ALA A 158 13.56 14.92 -20.25
N GLU A 159 13.13 15.68 -21.27
CA GLU A 159 13.71 15.66 -22.61
C GLU A 159 15.22 15.91 -22.59
N ASP A 160 15.69 16.92 -21.83
CA ASP A 160 17.10 17.30 -21.81
C ASP A 160 17.94 16.17 -21.24
N PHE A 161 17.46 15.51 -20.19
CA PHE A 161 18.12 14.33 -19.62
C PHE A 161 18.23 13.21 -20.65
N TYR A 162 17.14 12.84 -21.33
CA TYR A 162 17.18 11.72 -22.27
C TYR A 162 18.04 12.02 -23.50
N ARG A 163 18.12 13.28 -23.93
CA ARG A 163 19.02 13.72 -25.00
C ARG A 163 20.49 13.71 -24.57
N ALA A 164 20.79 14.15 -23.34
CA ALA A 164 22.14 14.20 -22.79
C ALA A 164 22.81 12.82 -22.65
N LEU A 165 22.03 11.72 -22.64
CA LEU A 165 22.57 10.37 -22.59
C LEU A 165 23.30 9.93 -23.87
N GLU A 166 23.08 10.60 -25.00
CA GLU A 166 23.73 10.32 -26.30
C GLU A 166 23.78 8.83 -26.67
N LEU A 167 22.68 8.10 -26.39
CA LEU A 167 22.64 6.65 -26.60
C LEU A 167 22.86 6.29 -28.09
N PRO A 168 23.58 5.20 -28.39
CA PRO A 168 24.03 4.89 -29.75
C PRO A 168 22.94 4.38 -30.71
N TRP A 169 21.67 4.33 -30.28
CA TRP A 169 20.55 3.89 -31.11
C TRP A 169 19.51 5.01 -31.26
N PRO A 170 18.84 5.10 -32.42
CA PRO A 170 17.80 6.10 -32.64
C PRO A 170 16.61 5.87 -31.70
N ARG A 171 16.05 6.97 -31.17
CA ARG A 171 14.91 6.93 -30.26
C ARG A 171 13.91 8.02 -30.59
N ASP A 172 12.66 7.60 -30.67
CA ASP A 172 11.51 8.50 -30.60
C ASP A 172 11.09 8.60 -29.13
N LEU A 173 11.43 9.73 -28.50
CA LEU A 173 11.15 9.97 -27.07
C LEU A 173 9.64 10.05 -26.79
N LEU A 174 8.84 10.55 -27.74
CA LEU A 174 7.39 10.60 -27.60
C LEU A 174 6.78 9.21 -27.73
N ALA A 175 7.26 8.37 -28.63
CA ALA A 175 6.82 6.98 -28.72
C ALA A 175 7.17 6.17 -27.47
N ASP A 176 8.39 6.36 -26.92
CA ASP A 176 8.79 5.71 -25.66
C ASP A 176 7.97 6.21 -24.46
N GLN A 177 7.66 7.52 -24.42
CA GLN A 177 6.76 8.10 -23.43
C GLN A 177 5.34 7.56 -23.54
N PHE A 178 4.81 7.45 -24.76
CA PHE A 178 3.49 6.88 -25.01
C PHE A 178 3.42 5.44 -24.48
N LEU A 179 4.44 4.63 -24.75
CA LEU A 179 4.57 3.29 -24.19
C LEU A 179 4.65 3.32 -22.65
N GLY A 180 5.42 4.24 -22.05
CA GLY A 180 5.51 4.42 -20.61
C GLY A 180 4.17 4.81 -19.96
N GLY A 181 3.40 5.70 -20.59
CA GLY A 181 2.04 6.02 -20.18
C GLY A 181 1.09 4.82 -20.28
N GLY A 182 1.27 3.97 -21.31
CA GLY A 182 0.55 2.71 -21.47
C GLY A 182 0.85 1.68 -20.39
N ILE A 183 2.12 1.55 -20.03
CA ILE A 183 2.56 0.72 -18.91
C ILE A 183 1.93 1.23 -17.61
N ALA A 184 1.98 2.55 -17.37
CA ALA A 184 1.35 3.13 -16.20
C ALA A 184 -0.14 2.80 -16.14
N TRP A 185 -0.88 3.05 -17.22
CA TRP A 185 -2.32 2.74 -17.30
C TRP A 185 -2.63 1.25 -17.06
N ALA A 186 -1.94 0.34 -17.76
CA ALA A 186 -2.23 -1.09 -17.70
C ALA A 186 -1.83 -1.73 -16.36
N MET A 187 -0.71 -1.28 -15.77
CA MET A 187 -0.21 -1.83 -14.51
C MET A 187 -1.10 -1.46 -13.31
N GLY A 188 -1.95 -0.44 -13.42
CA GLY A 188 -2.92 -0.06 -12.40
C GLY A 188 -3.88 -1.17 -11.99
N GLU A 189 -4.17 -2.09 -12.89
CA GLU A 189 -5.11 -3.20 -12.65
C GLU A 189 -4.50 -4.32 -11.79
N VAL A 190 -3.18 -4.51 -11.84
CA VAL A 190 -2.50 -5.60 -11.11
C VAL A 190 -2.66 -5.44 -9.58
N PRO A 191 -2.38 -4.28 -8.98
CA PRO A 191 -2.64 -4.05 -7.56
C PRO A 191 -4.12 -4.17 -7.20
N LEU A 192 -5.02 -3.73 -8.08
CA LEU A 192 -6.46 -3.83 -7.82
C LEU A 192 -6.85 -5.30 -7.60
N VAL A 193 -6.46 -6.19 -8.51
CA VAL A 193 -6.74 -7.63 -8.38
C VAL A 193 -6.14 -8.20 -7.10
N LEU A 194 -4.88 -7.87 -6.79
CA LEU A 194 -4.19 -8.36 -5.58
C LEU A 194 -4.89 -7.88 -4.30
N VAL A 195 -5.24 -6.59 -4.24
CA VAL A 195 -5.91 -5.98 -3.07
C VAL A 195 -7.32 -6.51 -2.91
N LEU A 196 -8.10 -6.63 -3.99
CA LEU A 196 -9.44 -7.22 -3.93
C LEU A 196 -9.37 -8.67 -3.43
N GLY A 197 -8.47 -9.48 -3.98
CA GLY A 197 -8.24 -10.85 -3.50
C GLY A 197 -7.89 -10.90 -2.02
N ALA A 198 -7.01 -10.00 -1.56
CA ALA A 198 -6.65 -9.88 -0.15
C ALA A 198 -7.84 -9.48 0.73
N LEU A 199 -8.60 -8.44 0.36
CA LEU A 199 -9.74 -7.95 1.12
C LEU A 199 -10.87 -8.99 1.18
N LEU A 200 -11.17 -9.66 0.07
CA LEU A 200 -12.15 -10.75 0.03
C LEU A 200 -11.74 -11.91 0.94
N THR A 201 -10.46 -12.31 0.89
CA THR A 201 -9.93 -13.37 1.75
C THR A 201 -10.00 -12.97 3.23
N GLN A 202 -9.67 -11.72 3.56
CA GLN A 202 -9.76 -11.19 4.93
C GLN A 202 -11.21 -11.15 5.42
N TRP A 203 -12.14 -10.69 4.59
CA TRP A 203 -13.55 -10.62 4.92
C TRP A 203 -14.14 -12.03 5.14
N TYR A 204 -13.91 -12.96 4.22
CA TYR A 204 -14.36 -14.35 4.36
C TYR A 204 -13.85 -15.00 5.66
N ARG A 205 -12.56 -14.80 5.99
CA ARG A 205 -11.97 -15.31 7.23
C ARG A 205 -12.56 -14.65 8.48
N HIS A 206 -12.88 -13.37 8.42
CA HIS A 206 -13.50 -12.63 9.50
C HIS A 206 -14.91 -13.16 9.78
N ASP A 207 -15.74 -13.30 8.75
CA ASP A 207 -17.12 -13.76 8.88
C ASP A 207 -17.20 -15.21 9.34
N THR A 208 -16.33 -16.09 8.83
CA THR A 208 -16.26 -17.49 9.30
C THR A 208 -15.89 -17.59 10.78
N ARG A 209 -15.01 -16.71 11.28
CA ARG A 209 -14.63 -16.67 12.70
C ARG A 209 -15.75 -16.11 13.57
N LEU A 210 -16.48 -15.10 13.09
CA LEU A 210 -17.64 -14.55 13.79
C LEU A 210 -18.76 -15.58 13.88
N ALA A 211 -19.11 -16.25 12.78
CA ALA A 211 -20.12 -17.30 12.76
C ALA A 211 -19.81 -18.39 13.81
N ARG A 212 -18.59 -18.92 13.83
CA ARG A 212 -18.17 -19.92 14.83
C ARG A 212 -18.21 -19.43 16.28
N ARG A 213 -18.05 -18.13 16.53
CA ARG A 213 -18.14 -17.55 17.88
C ARG A 213 -19.59 -17.40 18.32
N VAL A 214 -20.46 -17.00 17.39
CA VAL A 214 -21.90 -16.90 17.63
C VAL A 214 -22.47 -18.29 17.90
N ASP A 215 -22.18 -19.27 17.04
CA ASP A 215 -22.63 -20.66 17.23
C ASP A 215 -22.22 -21.22 18.61
N ARG A 216 -20.97 -20.99 19.03
CA ARG A 216 -20.49 -21.39 20.37
C ARG A 216 -21.23 -20.70 21.51
N SER A 217 -21.52 -19.41 21.36
CA SER A 217 -22.27 -18.66 22.36
C SER A 217 -23.70 -19.16 22.47
N ASP A 218 -24.32 -19.52 21.35
CA ASP A 218 -25.69 -20.05 21.31
C ASP A 218 -25.74 -21.46 21.95
N ASP A 219 -24.75 -22.31 21.68
CA ASP A 219 -24.59 -23.60 22.35
C ASP A 219 -24.43 -23.47 23.88
N GLU A 220 -23.60 -22.52 24.34
CA GLU A 220 -23.41 -22.23 25.76
C GLU A 220 -24.70 -21.73 26.43
N LEU A 221 -25.45 -20.84 25.77
CA LEU A 221 -26.75 -20.36 26.25
C LEU A 221 -27.79 -21.48 26.32
N ALA A 222 -27.82 -22.37 25.33
CA ALA A 222 -28.71 -23.53 25.32
C ALA A 222 -28.40 -24.48 26.49
N ALA A 223 -27.12 -24.78 26.74
CA ALA A 223 -26.68 -25.61 27.85
C ALA A 223 -27.04 -24.98 29.21
N TYR A 224 -26.83 -23.67 29.35
CA TYR A 224 -27.20 -22.93 30.57
C TYR A 224 -28.70 -22.98 30.85
N ASN A 225 -29.54 -22.76 29.83
CA ASN A 225 -31.00 -22.85 29.96
C ASN A 225 -31.46 -24.26 30.34
N ALA A 226 -30.83 -25.30 29.79
CA ALA A 226 -31.14 -26.69 30.14
C ALA A 226 -30.82 -27.01 31.61
N MET A 227 -29.68 -26.52 32.12
CA MET A 227 -29.29 -26.65 33.53
C MET A 227 -30.29 -25.95 34.46
N LEU A 228 -30.71 -24.72 34.14
CA LEU A 228 -31.72 -23.99 34.93
C LEU A 228 -33.05 -24.75 34.99
N ALA A 229 -33.49 -25.33 33.86
CA ALA A 229 -34.70 -26.15 33.81
C ALA A 229 -34.58 -27.44 34.66
N GLU A 230 -33.40 -28.05 34.73
CA GLU A 230 -33.15 -29.19 35.62
C GLU A 230 -33.18 -28.79 37.10
N LEU A 231 -32.56 -27.67 37.47
CA LEU A 231 -32.59 -27.15 38.84
C LEU A 231 -34.01 -26.80 39.29
N ALA A 232 -34.82 -26.21 38.41
CA ALA A 232 -36.22 -25.91 38.70
C ALA A 232 -37.03 -27.19 38.96
N ARG A 233 -36.84 -28.24 38.14
CA ARG A 233 -37.47 -29.56 38.36
C ARG A 233 -37.09 -30.20 39.69
N LYS A 234 -35.82 -30.11 40.10
CA LYS A 234 -35.33 -30.66 41.37
C LYS A 234 -35.80 -29.90 42.62
N ARG A 235 -36.20 -28.63 42.49
CA ARG A 235 -36.68 -27.80 43.62
C ARG A 235 -38.20 -27.83 43.80
N GLY A 236 -38.95 -28.22 42.77
CA GLY A 236 -40.41 -28.23 42.77
C GLY A 236 -41.06 -29.59 43.05
N GLY A 237 -40.27 -30.64 43.28
CA GLY A 237 -40.73 -31.96 43.73
C GLY A 237 -40.09 -32.32 45.07
#